data_AF-A0A3P1W3Z7-F1
#
_entry.id   AF-A0A3P1W3Z7-F1
#
_cell.length_a   1.000
_cell.length_b   1.000
_cell.length_c   1.000
_cell.angle_alpha   90.00
_cell.angle_beta   90.00
_cell.angle_gamma   90.00
#
_symmetry.space_group_name_H-M   'P 1'
#
loop_
_entity.id
_entity.type
_entity.pdbx_description
1 polymer ?
#
loop_
_entity_poly.entity_id
_entity_poly.type
_entity_poly.pdbx_seq_one_letter_code
_entity_poly.pdbx_strand_id
1 'polypeptide(L)'
;MRVMLLPGDYIPTKPEVGDDRAIDSSTLSASTIVDLTKDGDKDLSLDFGFVRPEVTVGDYVWFDVNKDGLQDATDRPIVGAVLKITGPDGQPVKDVNGDLVGDVTTDASGKYLFEKLPVI
;
A
#
# COMPACT_ATOMS: atom_id res chain seq x y z
N MET A 1 -18.32 1.27 -25.33
CA MET A 1 -18.12 1.43 -23.88
C MET A 1 -17.88 0.06 -23.27
N ARG A 2 -16.65 -0.27 -22.85
CA ARG A 2 -16.35 -1.52 -22.14
C ARG A 2 -16.24 -1.17 -20.66
N VAL A 3 -17.10 -1.73 -19.84
CA VAL A 3 -16.99 -1.59 -18.38
C VAL A 3 -15.82 -2.45 -17.94
N MET A 4 -14.78 -1.83 -17.37
CA MET A 4 -13.65 -2.55 -16.81
C MET A 4 -14.02 -3.00 -15.39
N LEU A 5 -14.09 -4.32 -15.18
CA LEU A 5 -14.18 -4.89 -13.84
C LEU A 5 -12.76 -4.93 -13.26
N LEU A 6 -12.56 -4.29 -12.11
CA LEU A 6 -11.26 -4.25 -11.45
C LEU A 6 -10.93 -5.65 -10.89
N PRO A 7 -9.71 -6.16 -11.08
CA PRO A 7 -9.28 -7.37 -10.40
C PRO A 7 -9.08 -7.07 -8.92
N GLY A 8 -9.99 -7.48 -8.03
CA GLY A 8 -9.80 -7.37 -6.57
C GLY A 8 -9.59 -5.94 -6.06
N ASP A 9 -8.68 -5.77 -5.10
CA ASP A 9 -8.51 -4.55 -4.28
C ASP A 9 -7.68 -3.43 -4.94
N TYR A 10 -7.57 -3.44 -6.27
CA TYR A 10 -6.91 -2.35 -6.99
C TYR A 10 -7.84 -1.15 -7.11
N ILE A 11 -7.27 0.05 -6.99
CA ILE A 11 -7.95 1.31 -7.27
C ILE A 11 -7.32 1.98 -8.50
N PRO A 12 -8.10 2.72 -9.31
CA PRO A 12 -7.53 3.55 -10.37
C PRO A 12 -6.57 4.59 -9.79
N THR A 13 -5.45 4.82 -10.47
CA THR A 13 -4.64 6.01 -10.23
C THR A 13 -5.47 7.27 -10.54
N LYS A 14 -5.10 8.41 -9.95
CA LYS A 14 -5.71 9.69 -10.32
C LYS A 14 -5.52 9.92 -11.83
N PRO A 15 -6.61 10.09 -12.61
CA PRO A 15 -6.49 10.39 -14.02
C PRO A 15 -6.20 11.88 -14.23
N GLU A 16 -5.67 12.23 -15.41
CA GLU A 16 -5.49 13.61 -15.85
C GLU A 16 -4.62 14.47 -14.89
N VAL A 17 -3.60 13.86 -14.26
CA VAL A 17 -2.68 14.55 -13.34
C VAL A 17 -1.62 15.36 -14.09
N GLY A 18 -1.32 14.99 -15.34
CA GLY A 18 -0.34 15.63 -16.21
C GLY A 18 -0.92 16.07 -17.56
N ASP A 19 -0.11 16.81 -18.32
CA ASP A 19 -0.54 17.34 -19.62
C ASP A 19 -0.29 16.38 -20.81
N ASP A 20 0.47 15.30 -20.59
CA ASP A 20 0.85 14.35 -21.63
C ASP A 20 -0.04 13.10 -21.62
N ARG A 21 -0.99 13.08 -22.55
CA ARG A 21 -1.95 11.98 -22.75
C ARG A 21 -1.30 10.64 -23.10
N ALA A 22 -0.04 10.59 -23.52
CA ALA A 22 0.64 9.33 -23.83
C ALA A 22 1.17 8.61 -22.58
N ILE A 23 1.20 9.29 -21.43
CA ILE A 23 1.74 8.75 -20.17
C ILE A 23 0.82 8.99 -18.96
N ASP A 24 -0.30 9.70 -19.14
CA ASP A 24 -1.22 10.06 -18.07
C ASP A 24 -2.55 9.29 -18.18
N SER A 25 -2.91 8.67 -17.07
CA SER A 25 -4.06 7.77 -16.96
C SER A 25 -5.35 8.43 -17.44
N SER A 26 -6.07 7.72 -18.30
CA SER A 26 -7.42 8.08 -18.70
C SER A 26 -8.42 7.89 -17.55
N THR A 27 -9.53 8.66 -17.58
CA THR A 27 -10.65 8.41 -16.67
C THR A 27 -11.27 7.03 -16.94
N LEU A 28 -12.05 6.47 -16.01
CA LEU A 28 -12.74 5.16 -16.12
C LEU A 28 -13.62 4.97 -17.39
N SER A 29 -13.77 6.02 -18.20
CA SER A 29 -14.26 5.99 -19.57
C SER A 29 -13.30 6.79 -20.46
N ALA A 30 -12.93 6.26 -21.63
CA ALA A 30 -12.11 6.99 -22.57
C ALA A 30 -12.65 6.87 -24.00
N SER A 31 -12.43 7.91 -24.80
CA SER A 31 -12.84 8.00 -26.20
C SER A 31 -11.63 8.37 -27.05
N THR A 32 -11.37 7.58 -28.09
CA THR A 32 -10.32 7.89 -29.07
C THR A 32 -10.85 8.85 -30.13
N ILE A 33 -9.98 9.74 -30.61
CA ILE A 33 -10.20 10.54 -31.83
C ILE A 33 -9.59 9.89 -33.07
N VAL A 34 -8.92 8.75 -32.90
CA VAL A 34 -8.28 7.98 -33.95
C VAL A 34 -9.28 6.95 -34.49
N ASP A 35 -9.37 6.83 -35.82
CA ASP A 35 -10.16 5.79 -36.45
C ASP A 35 -9.49 4.42 -36.29
N LEU A 36 -9.99 3.61 -35.35
CA LEU A 36 -9.54 2.23 -35.09
C LEU A 36 -10.36 1.23 -35.91
N THR A 37 -10.25 1.28 -37.24
CA THR A 37 -11.13 0.54 -38.17
C THR A 37 -10.49 -0.72 -38.77
N LYS A 38 -9.19 -0.93 -38.56
CA LYS A 38 -8.44 -2.10 -39.03
C LYS A 38 -8.00 -2.97 -37.86
N ASP A 39 -7.84 -4.26 -38.13
CA ASP A 39 -7.27 -5.19 -37.16
C ASP A 39 -5.83 -4.79 -36.82
N GLY A 40 -5.53 -4.73 -35.51
CA GLY A 40 -4.26 -4.25 -34.99
C GLY A 40 -4.14 -2.73 -34.75
N ASP A 41 -5.15 -1.94 -35.13
CA ASP A 41 -5.17 -0.52 -34.75
C ASP A 41 -5.22 -0.38 -33.22
N LYS A 42 -4.43 0.56 -32.69
CA LYS A 42 -4.30 0.81 -31.25
C LYS A 42 -4.21 2.31 -30.98
N ASP A 43 -4.88 2.76 -29.93
CA ASP A 43 -4.67 4.08 -29.34
C ASP A 43 -3.90 3.91 -28.04
N LEU A 44 -2.62 4.26 -28.05
CA LEU A 44 -1.74 4.12 -26.90
C LEU A 44 -1.90 5.26 -25.88
N SER A 45 -2.69 6.29 -26.18
CA SER A 45 -3.09 7.31 -25.21
C SER A 45 -4.25 6.87 -24.31
N LEU A 46 -4.86 5.71 -24.61
CA LEU A 46 -5.87 5.09 -23.76
C LEU A 46 -5.22 4.09 -22.82
N ASP A 47 -4.72 4.59 -21.70
CA ASP A 47 -4.20 3.77 -20.61
C ASP A 47 -4.99 4.01 -19.30
N PHE A 48 -4.88 3.03 -18.40
CA PHE A 48 -5.54 3.05 -17.10
C PHE A 48 -4.57 2.50 -16.07
N GLY A 49 -3.97 3.39 -15.28
CA GLY A 49 -3.14 2.99 -14.16
C GLY A 49 -3.97 2.43 -13.02
N PHE A 50 -3.49 1.34 -12.41
CA PHE A 50 -4.06 0.76 -11.20
C PHE A 50 -2.98 0.56 -10.15
N VAL A 51 -3.32 0.86 -8.92
CA VAL A 51 -2.47 0.59 -7.75
C VAL A 51 -3.24 -0.28 -6.77
N ARG A 52 -2.52 -1.15 -6.07
CA ARG A 52 -3.06 -1.85 -4.90
C ARG A 52 -2.61 -1.04 -3.68
N PRO A 53 -3.51 -0.36 -2.96
CA PRO A 53 -3.13 0.42 -1.79
C PRO A 53 -2.58 -0.49 -0.71
N GLU A 54 -1.49 -0.08 -0.09
CA GLU A 54 -0.91 -0.74 1.07
C GLU A 54 -0.37 0.29 2.05
N VAL A 55 -0.28 -0.09 3.32
CA VAL A 55 0.32 0.71 4.39
C VAL A 55 1.34 -0.11 5.16
N THR A 56 2.19 0.61 5.90
CA THR A 56 3.19 0.01 6.80
C THR A 56 2.97 0.51 8.21
N VAL A 57 3.08 -0.37 9.20
CA VAL A 57 3.04 -0.02 10.61
C VAL A 57 4.36 -0.44 11.25
N GLY A 58 5.10 0.50 11.80
CA GLY A 58 6.34 0.24 12.50
C GLY A 58 6.54 1.27 13.59
N ASP A 59 7.67 1.16 14.28
CA ASP A 59 8.41 2.23 14.97
C ASP A 59 9.42 1.56 15.91
N TYR A 60 9.33 1.80 17.22
CA TYR A 60 10.35 1.52 18.21
C TYR A 60 9.75 0.99 19.51
N VAL A 61 10.46 0.04 20.12
CA VAL A 61 10.12 -0.49 21.43
C VAL A 61 11.27 -0.18 22.39
N TRP A 62 10.95 0.38 23.57
CA TRP A 62 11.94 0.81 24.55
C TRP A 62 11.61 0.40 25.98
N PHE A 63 12.66 0.27 26.78
CA PHE A 63 12.55 0.27 28.22
C PHE A 63 12.46 1.72 28.69
N ASP A 64 11.30 2.08 29.23
CA ASP A 64 11.11 3.30 30.00
C ASP A 64 11.88 3.19 31.33
N VAL A 65 13.09 3.76 31.36
CA VAL A 65 14.02 3.58 32.49
C VAL A 65 13.64 4.49 33.66
N ASN A 66 13.15 5.68 33.35
CA ASN A 66 12.89 6.73 34.34
C ASN A 66 11.41 6.75 34.81
N LYS A 67 10.53 5.99 34.13
CA LYS A 67 9.10 5.79 34.39
C LYS A 67 8.21 7.01 34.11
N ASP A 68 8.56 7.83 33.13
CA ASP A 68 7.80 9.02 32.77
C ASP A 68 6.85 8.81 31.57
N GLY A 69 6.94 7.67 30.88
CA GLY A 69 6.13 7.35 29.72
C GLY A 69 6.46 8.16 28.46
N LEU A 70 7.55 8.93 28.48
CA LEU A 70 8.11 9.59 27.31
C LEU A 70 9.18 8.68 26.70
N GLN A 71 9.46 8.90 25.42
CA GLN A 71 10.61 8.28 24.77
C GLN A 71 11.72 9.32 24.72
N ASP A 72 12.78 9.11 25.50
CA ASP A 72 13.88 10.07 25.58
C ASP A 72 15.29 9.44 25.64
N ALA A 73 16.31 10.28 25.83
CA ALA A 73 17.70 9.86 25.83
C ALA A 73 18.11 8.97 27.02
N THR A 74 17.28 8.90 28.06
CA THR A 74 17.49 8.01 29.22
C THR A 74 17.00 6.59 28.95
N ASP A 75 16.19 6.39 27.91
CA ASP A 75 15.62 5.11 27.53
C ASP A 75 16.54 4.28 26.65
N ARG A 76 16.26 2.97 26.62
CA ARG A 76 17.07 1.99 25.88
C ARG A 76 16.21 1.13 24.95
N PRO A 77 16.72 0.75 23.77
CA PRO A 77 15.99 -0.12 22.84
C PRO A 77 15.71 -1.48 23.48
N ILE A 78 14.55 -2.05 23.17
CA ILE A 78 14.27 -3.47 23.43
C ILE A 78 14.58 -4.25 22.16
N VAL A 79 15.66 -5.02 22.21
CA VAL A 79 16.07 -5.94 21.14
C VAL A 79 15.37 -7.28 21.34
N GLY A 80 14.84 -7.87 20.27
CA GLY A 80 14.25 -9.22 20.35
C GLY A 80 12.82 -9.27 20.88
N ALA A 81 12.13 -8.12 21.02
CA ALA A 81 10.71 -8.12 21.35
C ALA A 81 9.92 -8.69 20.17
N VAL A 82 9.04 -9.65 20.45
CA VAL A 82 8.14 -10.26 19.45
C VAL A 82 6.81 -9.53 19.47
N LEU A 83 6.42 -8.95 18.34
CA LEU A 83 5.18 -8.20 18.16
C LEU A 83 4.24 -8.97 17.23
N LYS A 84 2.95 -8.95 17.56
CA LYS A 84 1.86 -9.44 16.74
C LYS A 84 0.92 -8.28 16.41
N ILE A 85 0.50 -8.19 15.15
CA ILE A 85 -0.53 -7.25 14.71
C ILE A 85 -1.85 -7.99 14.50
N THR A 86 -2.95 -7.37 14.95
CA THR A 86 -4.31 -7.88 14.76
C THR A 86 -5.18 -6.81 14.12
N GLY A 87 -6.22 -7.25 13.41
CA GLY A 87 -7.25 -6.36 12.88
C GLY A 87 -8.05 -5.69 14.01
N PRO A 88 -8.89 -4.70 13.66
CA PRO A 88 -9.76 -4.02 14.62
C PRO A 88 -10.80 -4.95 15.28
N ASP A 89 -11.06 -6.11 14.66
CA ASP A 89 -11.90 -7.20 15.16
C ASP A 89 -11.12 -8.21 16.04
N GLY A 90 -9.83 -7.96 16.30
CA GLY A 90 -8.94 -8.85 17.04
C GLY A 90 -8.49 -10.09 16.26
N GLN A 91 -8.82 -10.22 14.98
CA GLN A 91 -8.41 -11.37 14.17
C GLN A 91 -7.01 -11.18 13.56
N PRO A 92 -6.34 -12.27 13.13
CA PRO A 92 -5.09 -12.17 12.39
C PRO A 92 -5.24 -11.34 11.12
N VAL A 93 -4.28 -10.46 10.86
CA VAL A 93 -4.23 -9.66 9.64
C VAL A 93 -3.75 -10.51 8.48
N LYS A 94 -4.37 -10.35 7.30
CA LYS A 94 -3.81 -10.79 6.02
C LYS A 94 -3.19 -9.59 5.31
N ASP A 95 -2.03 -9.80 4.70
CA ASP A 95 -1.36 -8.79 3.87
C ASP A 95 -2.14 -8.55 2.56
N VAL A 96 -1.71 -7.58 1.75
CA VAL A 96 -2.34 -7.27 0.46
C VAL A 96 -2.22 -8.40 -0.58
N ASN A 97 -1.48 -9.48 -0.31
CA ASN A 97 -1.41 -10.68 -1.14
C ASN A 97 -2.34 -11.80 -0.64
N GLY A 98 -2.96 -11.61 0.54
CA GLY A 98 -3.85 -12.57 1.17
C GLY A 98 -3.13 -13.54 2.12
N ASP A 99 -1.83 -13.36 2.35
CA ASP A 99 -1.03 -14.17 3.25
C ASP A 99 -1.16 -13.66 4.69
N LEU A 100 -1.08 -14.56 5.68
CA LEU A 100 -1.13 -14.14 7.09
C LEU A 100 0.12 -13.33 7.44
N VAL A 101 -0.09 -12.17 8.07
CA VAL A 101 1.01 -11.36 8.60
C VAL A 101 1.58 -12.06 9.83
N GLY A 102 2.85 -12.43 9.72
CA GLY A 102 3.60 -13.08 10.80
C GLY A 102 3.99 -12.12 11.92
N ASP A 103 4.55 -12.68 12.99
CA ASP A 103 5.12 -11.90 14.06
C ASP A 103 6.43 -11.23 13.60
N VAL A 104 6.68 -10.01 14.05
CA VAL A 104 7.92 -9.28 13.78
C VAL A 104 8.74 -9.17 15.05
N THR A 105 10.06 -9.19 14.91
CA THR A 105 10.98 -9.07 16.05
C THR A 105 11.75 -7.76 15.93
N THR A 106 11.86 -7.01 17.03
CA THR A 106 12.64 -5.77 17.02
C THR A 106 14.12 -6.04 16.77
N ASP A 107 14.73 -5.16 15.98
CA ASP A 107 16.16 -5.23 15.65
C ASP A 107 17.06 -4.74 16.80
N ALA A 108 18.37 -4.66 16.55
CA ALA A 108 19.37 -4.19 17.52
C ALA A 108 19.17 -2.73 17.95
N SER A 109 18.43 -1.95 17.17
CA SER A 109 18.02 -0.58 17.45
C SER A 109 16.59 -0.49 17.95
N GLY A 110 15.98 -1.60 18.39
CA GLY A 110 14.62 -1.65 18.93
C GLY A 110 13.53 -1.35 17.91
N LYS A 111 13.86 -1.30 16.61
CA LYS A 111 12.91 -0.95 15.55
C LYS A 111 12.19 -2.18 15.01
N TYR A 112 10.94 -2.00 14.60
CA TYR A 112 10.13 -3.05 13.94
C TYR A 112 9.34 -2.46 12.78
N LEU A 113 8.93 -3.31 11.83
CA LEU A 113 8.12 -2.93 10.69
C LEU A 113 7.23 -4.10 10.24
N PHE A 114 5.93 -3.86 10.18
CA PHE A 114 4.95 -4.66 9.44
C PHE A 114 4.71 -3.97 8.09
N GLU A 115 4.95 -4.70 7.01
CA GLU A 115 4.79 -4.20 5.64
C GLU A 115 3.54 -4.78 4.99
N LYS A 116 3.15 -4.20 3.84
CA LYS A 116 2.11 -4.76 2.95
C LYS A 116 0.75 -4.94 3.62
N LEU A 117 0.43 -4.08 4.58
CA LEU A 117 -0.85 -4.15 5.29
C LEU A 117 -1.97 -3.57 4.42
N PRO A 118 -3.17 -4.15 4.45
CA PRO A 118 -4.32 -3.60 3.76
C PRO A 118 -4.72 -2.25 4.35
N VAL A 119 -5.23 -1.36 3.51
CA VAL A 119 -5.95 -0.17 3.96
C VAL A 119 -7.31 -0.62 4.49
N ILE A 120 -7.57 -0.37 5.77
CA ILE A 120 -8.82 -0.71 6.48
C ILE A 120 -9.66 0.53 6.78
#